data_AF-A0A433BI01-F1
#
_entry.id   AF-A0A433BI01-F1
#
_cell.length_a   1.000
_cell.length_b   1.000
_cell.length_c   1.000
_cell.angle_alpha   90.00
_cell.angle_beta   90.00
_cell.angle_gamma   90.00
#
_symmetry.space_group_name_H-M   'P 1'
#
loop_
_entity.id
_entity.type
_entity.pdbx_description
1 polymer ?
#
loop_
_entity_poly.entity_id
_entity_poly.type
_entity_poly.pdbx_seq_one_letter_code
_entity_poly.pdbx_strand_id
1 'polypeptide(L)'
;MKNRFAADDADYHLLTGQHPVFGNRGVWDGDYTRQQYLRSVDHLIGVIDGTIAGREVPEPNHVASVRPDVVLWLDKSARPASWFVDAFWEQLAAAGSIRPRYEFLRIDRRDWLSHMGYDDARARNAETKTVRIDQIPDEPVLRIRALFCADPIDPDSWRSQVTYAPTTLDGLNVLVVDETMVSGATLQIATGLLSRVAPTARVSGTYFWRDTTSRTVGGATQPGTVPVWYPGETTTGEEVTIYGRGVGNSSLAYWEQLPANEQVIRNRIAAFVVSAPHHNPETFEHLPDELADQLKADIAQLASDYRGGRVLRRPSADRPDDNFDEAVRAQGLDFEDFVALNDRWADEISKQIANA
;
A
#
# COMPACT_ATOMS: atom_id res chain seq x y z
N MET A 1 27.36 19.87 4.23
CA MET A 1 25.92 19.52 4.20
C MET A 1 25.59 18.36 3.27
N LYS A 2 26.07 18.26 2.01
CA LYS A 2 25.85 17.08 1.12
C LYS A 2 26.16 15.73 1.82
N ASN A 3 27.28 15.64 2.54
CA ASN A 3 27.66 14.40 3.24
C ASN A 3 26.77 14.04 4.44
N ARG A 4 25.89 14.94 4.91
CA ARG A 4 25.06 14.66 6.09
C ARG A 4 23.87 13.77 5.73
N PHE A 5 23.14 14.14 4.68
CA PHE A 5 21.97 13.40 4.20
C PHE A 5 22.30 12.56 2.97
N ALA A 6 23.39 11.82 3.05
CA ALA A 6 23.82 10.88 2.02
C ALA A 6 24.00 9.51 2.68
N ALA A 7 23.16 8.56 2.29
CA ALA A 7 23.33 7.17 2.67
C ALA A 7 24.09 6.43 1.57
N ASP A 8 24.89 5.42 1.92
CA ASP A 8 25.66 4.69 0.92
C ASP A 8 24.73 3.74 0.16
N ASP A 9 24.71 3.78 -1.16
CA ASP A 9 23.90 2.85 -1.98
C ASP A 9 24.35 1.40 -1.78
N ALA A 10 25.59 1.16 -1.37
CA ALA A 10 26.09 -0.17 -1.05
C ALA A 10 25.43 -0.79 0.19
N ASP A 11 24.77 0.01 1.04
CA ASP A 11 24.03 -0.47 2.21
C ASP A 11 22.62 -1.00 1.84
N TYR A 12 22.20 -0.89 0.57
CA TYR A 12 20.84 -1.21 0.12
C TYR A 12 20.84 -2.22 -1.04
N HIS A 13 19.85 -3.10 -1.07
CA HIS A 13 19.67 -4.10 -2.12
C HIS A 13 18.74 -3.63 -3.24
N LEU A 14 17.59 -3.06 -2.87
CA LEU A 14 16.48 -2.70 -3.75
C LEU A 14 16.18 -1.19 -3.74
N LEU A 15 16.30 -0.52 -2.60
CA LEU A 15 16.10 0.93 -2.45
C LEU A 15 17.30 1.75 -2.94
N THR A 16 17.85 1.38 -4.09
CA THR A 16 18.98 2.06 -4.75
C THR A 16 18.50 2.93 -5.90
N GLY A 17 19.32 3.89 -6.34
CA GLY A 17 18.98 4.72 -7.51
C GLY A 17 18.93 3.94 -8.84
N GLN A 18 19.51 2.73 -8.87
CA GLN A 18 19.66 1.91 -10.07
C GLN A 18 18.53 0.89 -10.27
N HIS A 19 17.50 0.91 -9.43
CA HIS A 19 16.42 -0.06 -9.56
C HIS A 19 15.67 0.12 -10.91
N PRO A 20 15.40 -0.97 -11.67
CA PRO A 20 14.83 -0.88 -13.03
C PRO A 20 13.50 -0.13 -13.12
N VAL A 21 12.72 -0.11 -12.03
CA VAL A 21 11.41 0.58 -11.95
C VAL A 21 11.50 2.09 -12.18
N PHE A 22 12.67 2.68 -11.95
CA PHE A 22 12.92 4.10 -12.12
C PHE A 22 13.27 4.47 -13.57
N GLY A 23 13.68 3.48 -14.37
CA GLY A 23 14.14 3.65 -15.74
C GLY A 23 15.40 4.53 -15.88
N ASN A 24 15.81 4.80 -17.12
CA ASN A 24 17.04 5.56 -17.42
C ASN A 24 16.85 7.08 -17.35
N ARG A 25 15.91 7.59 -16.54
CA ARG A 25 15.56 9.02 -16.57
C ARG A 25 16.63 9.94 -15.99
N GLY A 26 17.66 9.39 -15.34
CA GLY A 26 18.72 10.17 -14.71
C GLY A 26 18.27 11.02 -13.51
N VAL A 27 17.00 10.93 -13.10
CA VAL A 27 16.39 11.66 -11.97
C VAL A 27 16.54 10.91 -10.65
N TRP A 28 16.67 9.59 -10.72
CA TRP A 28 16.71 8.73 -9.54
C TRP A 28 18.16 8.42 -9.19
N ASP A 29 18.65 9.03 -8.12
CA ASP A 29 19.80 8.54 -7.36
C ASP A 29 19.32 7.89 -6.06
N GLY A 30 20.21 7.21 -5.33
CA GLY A 30 19.81 6.50 -4.12
C GLY A 30 19.28 7.44 -3.02
N ASP A 31 19.83 8.65 -2.90
CA ASP A 31 19.36 9.60 -1.89
C ASP A 31 17.94 10.06 -2.21
N TYR A 32 17.65 10.40 -3.45
CA TYR A 32 16.32 10.77 -3.92
C TYR A 32 15.34 9.62 -3.76
N THR A 33 15.72 8.40 -4.12
CA THR A 33 14.90 7.19 -3.91
C THR A 33 14.49 7.09 -2.45
N ARG A 34 15.46 7.06 -1.52
CA ARG A 34 15.22 6.90 -0.08
C ARG A 34 14.36 8.02 0.50
N GLN A 35 14.57 9.26 0.07
CA GLN A 35 13.74 10.40 0.47
C GLN A 35 12.31 10.30 -0.04
N GLN A 36 12.10 9.83 -1.26
CA GLN A 36 10.76 9.68 -1.83
C GLN A 36 9.97 8.58 -1.13
N TYR A 37 10.63 7.48 -0.74
CA TYR A 37 10.03 6.50 0.17
C TYR A 37 9.69 7.15 1.50
N LEU A 38 10.63 7.84 2.14
CA LEU A 38 10.39 8.47 3.43
C LEU A 38 9.25 9.49 3.41
N ARG A 39 9.09 10.24 2.31
CA ARG A 39 7.94 11.14 2.08
C ARG A 39 6.62 10.37 1.99
N SER A 40 6.61 9.24 1.28
CA SER A 40 5.44 8.37 1.15
C SER A 40 5.05 7.76 2.50
N VAL A 41 6.03 7.31 3.28
CA VAL A 41 5.85 6.79 4.65
C VAL A 41 5.34 7.89 5.59
N ASP A 42 5.93 9.08 5.52
CA ASP A 42 5.52 10.21 6.36
C ASP A 42 4.05 10.57 6.17
N HIS A 43 3.61 10.67 4.91
CA HIS A 43 2.23 10.94 4.57
C HIS A 43 1.31 9.83 5.08
N LEU A 44 1.64 8.57 4.79
CA LEU A 44 0.80 7.45 5.19
C LEU A 44 0.68 7.34 6.72
N ILE A 45 1.77 7.55 7.47
CA ILE A 45 1.72 7.59 8.94
C ILE A 45 0.87 8.76 9.41
N GLY A 46 0.98 9.95 8.80
CA GLY A 46 0.13 11.09 9.14
C GLY A 46 -1.36 10.83 8.88
N VAL A 47 -1.68 10.06 7.86
CA VAL A 47 -3.04 9.58 7.59
C VAL A 47 -3.51 8.61 8.68
N ILE A 48 -2.66 7.64 9.06
CA ILE A 48 -2.99 6.58 10.04
C ILE A 48 -3.04 7.12 11.48
N ASP A 49 -2.20 8.08 11.85
CA ASP A 49 -2.22 8.72 13.18
C ASP A 49 -3.30 9.81 13.31
N GLY A 50 -3.90 10.22 12.19
CA GLY A 50 -4.99 11.19 12.12
C GLY A 50 -4.55 12.66 12.04
N THR A 51 -3.25 12.95 11.95
CA THR A 51 -2.76 14.31 11.72
C THR A 51 -3.06 14.84 10.33
N ILE A 52 -3.22 13.95 9.35
CA ILE A 52 -3.67 14.25 7.99
C ILE A 52 -5.11 13.77 7.86
N ALA A 53 -6.06 14.68 7.66
CA ALA A 53 -7.49 14.37 7.54
C ALA A 53 -7.95 14.04 6.11
N GLY A 54 -7.18 14.44 5.11
CA GLY A 54 -7.46 14.19 3.69
C GLY A 54 -7.38 12.71 3.33
N ARG A 55 -8.29 12.25 2.47
CA ARG A 55 -8.30 10.90 1.89
C ARG A 55 -8.62 10.98 0.41
N GLU A 56 -7.99 10.14 -0.39
CA GLU A 56 -8.31 10.01 -1.81
C GLU A 56 -9.70 9.40 -2.04
N VAL A 57 -10.12 8.49 -1.15
CA VAL A 57 -11.51 8.03 -1.05
C VAL A 57 -12.02 8.41 0.34
N PRO A 58 -12.79 9.51 0.48
CA PRO A 58 -13.29 9.96 1.77
C PRO A 58 -14.39 9.05 2.32
N GLU A 59 -14.61 9.11 3.63
CA GLU A 59 -15.77 8.52 4.28
C GLU A 59 -17.08 9.10 3.68
N PRO A 60 -18.11 8.29 3.43
CA PRO A 60 -19.39 8.79 2.92
C PRO A 60 -19.98 9.88 3.83
N ASN A 61 -20.33 11.03 3.27
CA ASN A 61 -20.96 12.17 3.97
C ASN A 61 -20.09 12.88 5.04
N HIS A 62 -18.78 12.64 5.07
CA HIS A 62 -17.87 13.32 5.99
C HIS A 62 -16.78 14.09 5.23
N VAL A 63 -16.60 15.37 5.59
CA VAL A 63 -15.64 16.27 4.93
C VAL A 63 -14.21 16.08 5.44
N ALA A 64 -14.04 15.56 6.65
CA ALA A 64 -12.75 15.24 7.26
C ALA A 64 -12.81 13.81 7.80
N SER A 65 -11.85 12.97 7.40
CA SER A 65 -11.78 11.59 7.89
C SER A 65 -11.17 11.55 9.28
N VAL A 66 -11.68 10.67 10.12
CA VAL A 66 -11.17 10.49 11.48
C VAL A 66 -9.95 9.58 11.44
N ARG A 67 -9.14 9.60 12.51
CA ARG A 67 -8.11 8.61 12.74
C ARG A 67 -8.71 7.19 12.63
N PRO A 68 -8.11 6.28 11.84
CA PRO A 68 -8.61 4.92 11.74
C PRO A 68 -8.41 4.10 13.01
N ASP A 69 -9.38 3.23 13.30
CA ASP A 69 -9.30 2.21 14.35
C ASP A 69 -8.64 0.92 13.84
N VAL A 70 -8.77 0.66 12.53
CA VAL A 70 -8.19 -0.49 11.82
C VAL A 70 -7.72 -0.09 10.42
N VAL A 71 -6.59 -0.66 10.00
CA VAL A 71 -6.06 -0.51 8.65
C VAL A 71 -6.19 -1.83 7.88
N LEU A 72 -6.75 -1.78 6.68
CA LEU A 72 -6.84 -2.92 5.77
C LEU A 72 -5.92 -2.68 4.58
N TRP A 73 -4.85 -3.47 4.49
CA TRP A 73 -3.92 -3.41 3.37
C TRP A 73 -4.45 -4.24 2.21
N LEU A 74 -4.50 -3.65 1.02
CA LEU A 74 -4.75 -4.41 -0.19
C LEU A 74 -3.58 -5.34 -0.45
N ASP A 75 -3.82 -6.62 -0.20
CA ASP A 75 -2.76 -7.59 -0.05
C ASP A 75 -2.05 -7.87 -1.38
N LYS A 76 -0.82 -8.38 -1.31
CA LYS A 76 0.18 -8.44 -2.41
C LYS A 76 0.82 -7.09 -2.71
N SER A 77 0.03 -6.08 -3.06
CA SER A 77 0.56 -4.81 -3.57
C SER A 77 0.87 -3.79 -2.47
N ALA A 78 0.00 -3.65 -1.46
CA ALA A 78 0.21 -2.75 -0.33
C ALA A 78 0.85 -3.44 0.89
N ARG A 79 1.10 -4.76 0.83
CA ARG A 79 1.74 -5.48 1.96
C ARG A 79 3.07 -4.86 2.39
N PRO A 80 3.99 -4.47 1.48
CA PRO A 80 5.23 -3.80 1.89
C PRO A 80 5.02 -2.45 2.58
N ALA A 81 3.92 -1.73 2.30
CA ALA A 81 3.61 -0.47 2.98
C ALA A 81 3.39 -0.68 4.49
N SER A 82 2.83 -1.82 4.90
CA SER A 82 2.71 -2.19 6.32
C SER A 82 4.07 -2.31 7.01
N TRP A 83 5.10 -2.83 6.33
CA TRP A 83 6.44 -2.97 6.88
C TRP A 83 7.12 -1.62 7.09
N PHE A 84 6.89 -0.67 6.18
CA PHE A 84 7.34 0.71 6.37
C PHE A 84 6.64 1.36 7.56
N VAL A 85 5.32 1.23 7.68
CA VAL A 85 4.59 1.77 8.84
C VAL A 85 5.14 1.15 10.13
N ASP A 86 5.39 -0.15 10.14
CA ASP A 86 5.93 -0.84 11.31
C ASP A 86 7.32 -0.34 11.71
N ALA A 87 8.21 -0.09 10.74
CA ALA A 87 9.57 0.37 10.98
C ALA A 87 9.67 1.86 11.38
N PHE A 88 8.72 2.69 10.95
CA PHE A 88 8.77 4.14 11.13
C PHE A 88 7.76 4.71 12.13
N TRP A 89 6.82 3.91 12.64
CA TRP A 89 5.76 4.39 13.55
C TRP A 89 6.29 5.24 14.70
N GLU A 90 7.23 4.69 15.50
CA GLU A 90 7.81 5.36 16.66
C GLU A 90 8.59 6.64 16.33
N GLN A 91 8.99 6.81 15.06
CA GLN A 91 9.79 7.94 14.62
C GLN A 91 8.95 9.06 13.99
N LEU A 92 7.80 8.73 13.39
CA LEU A 92 7.03 9.64 12.54
C LEU A 92 5.59 9.88 12.99
N ALA A 93 5.03 9.02 13.84
CA ALA A 93 3.67 9.20 14.34
C ALA A 93 3.60 10.32 15.37
N ALA A 94 2.47 11.02 15.42
CA ALA A 94 2.22 12.02 16.44
C ALA A 94 2.36 11.43 17.86
N ALA A 95 2.95 12.20 18.78
CA ALA A 95 3.21 11.77 20.15
C ALA A 95 1.95 11.22 20.83
N GLY A 96 2.07 10.06 21.48
CA GLY A 96 0.95 9.39 22.15
C GLY A 96 0.00 8.62 21.21
N SER A 97 0.27 8.60 19.90
CA SER A 97 -0.54 7.83 18.96
C SER A 97 -0.27 6.33 19.07
N ILE A 98 -1.34 5.56 19.31
CA ILE A 98 -1.28 4.10 19.29
C ILE A 98 -1.41 3.62 17.84
N ARG A 99 -0.53 2.72 17.39
CA ARG A 99 -0.67 2.14 16.04
C ARG A 99 -1.96 1.32 15.96
N PRO A 100 -2.87 1.58 15.00
CA PRO A 100 -4.04 0.75 14.79
C PRO A 100 -3.66 -0.69 14.49
N ARG A 101 -4.53 -1.64 14.88
CA ARG A 101 -4.41 -3.01 14.38
C ARG A 101 -4.60 -3.01 12.87
N TYR A 102 -4.00 -3.96 12.17
CA TYR A 102 -4.20 -4.07 10.73
C TYR A 102 -4.45 -5.51 10.29
N GLU A 103 -5.13 -5.65 9.16
CA GLU A 103 -5.38 -6.92 8.49
C GLU A 103 -5.11 -6.79 6.99
N PHE A 104 -5.15 -7.91 6.26
CA PHE A 104 -4.88 -7.98 4.83
C PHE A 104 -6.10 -8.51 4.09
N LEU A 105 -6.42 -7.88 2.95
CA LEU A 105 -7.49 -8.32 2.07
C LEU A 105 -7.03 -8.20 0.61
N ARG A 106 -7.10 -9.28 -0.15
CA ARG A 106 -6.76 -9.24 -1.57
C ARG A 106 -7.98 -8.81 -2.39
N ILE A 107 -7.86 -7.67 -3.06
CA ILE A 107 -8.84 -7.16 -4.03
C ILE A 107 -8.09 -6.82 -5.31
N ASP A 108 -8.37 -7.53 -6.40
CA ASP A 108 -7.86 -7.20 -7.74
C ASP A 108 -9.01 -6.69 -8.62
N ARG A 109 -8.84 -5.51 -9.23
CA ARG A 109 -9.90 -4.90 -10.04
C ARG A 109 -10.40 -5.82 -11.17
N ARG A 110 -9.53 -6.64 -11.80
CA ARG A 110 -9.92 -7.49 -12.94
C ARG A 110 -10.85 -8.60 -12.48
N ASP A 111 -10.51 -9.24 -11.37
CA ASP A 111 -11.32 -10.28 -10.75
C ASP A 111 -12.72 -9.74 -10.43
N TRP A 112 -12.81 -8.53 -9.86
CA TRP A 112 -14.08 -7.93 -9.45
C TRP A 112 -14.91 -7.32 -10.57
N LEU A 113 -14.28 -6.75 -11.60
CA LEU A 113 -15.01 -6.26 -12.78
C LEU A 113 -15.68 -7.43 -13.54
N SER A 114 -15.05 -8.61 -13.54
CA SER A 114 -15.67 -9.81 -14.11
C SER A 114 -16.96 -10.20 -13.38
N HIS A 115 -17.01 -10.08 -12.05
CA HIS A 115 -18.22 -10.29 -11.24
C HIS A 115 -19.33 -9.26 -11.54
N MET A 116 -18.99 -8.11 -12.10
CA MET A 116 -19.93 -7.07 -12.56
C MET A 116 -20.35 -7.26 -14.03
N GLY A 117 -19.96 -8.37 -14.68
CA GLY A 117 -20.31 -8.67 -16.06
C GLY A 117 -19.43 -8.00 -17.11
N TYR A 118 -18.25 -7.48 -16.73
CA TYR A 118 -17.29 -6.94 -17.68
C TYR A 118 -16.50 -8.09 -18.33
N ASP A 119 -16.34 -8.03 -19.66
CA ASP A 119 -15.36 -8.86 -20.35
C ASP A 119 -13.92 -8.36 -20.09
N ASP A 120 -12.94 -9.20 -20.39
CA ASP A 120 -11.53 -8.94 -20.06
C ASP A 120 -10.97 -7.68 -20.76
N ALA A 121 -11.50 -7.33 -21.94
CA ALA A 121 -11.09 -6.15 -22.70
C ALA A 121 -11.65 -4.85 -22.09
N ARG A 122 -12.91 -4.87 -21.62
CA ARG A 122 -13.54 -3.76 -20.89
C ARG A 122 -12.94 -3.60 -19.50
N ALA A 123 -12.63 -4.70 -18.81
CA ALA A 123 -12.03 -4.67 -17.49
C ALA A 123 -10.64 -4.01 -17.47
N ARG A 124 -9.84 -4.20 -18.52
CA ARG A 124 -8.51 -3.56 -18.65
C ARG A 124 -8.58 -2.03 -18.73
N ASN A 125 -9.63 -1.50 -19.34
CA ASN A 125 -9.79 -0.07 -19.65
C ASN A 125 -10.83 0.63 -18.78
N ALA A 126 -11.37 -0.03 -17.75
CA ALA A 126 -12.44 0.53 -16.93
C ALA A 126 -11.94 1.71 -16.07
N GLU A 127 -12.58 2.87 -16.23
CA GLU A 127 -12.39 4.05 -15.38
C GLU A 127 -13.19 3.93 -14.07
N THR A 128 -12.76 4.65 -13.03
CA THR A 128 -13.38 4.69 -11.69
C THR A 128 -14.89 4.91 -11.75
N LYS A 129 -15.36 5.77 -12.67
CA LYS A 129 -16.76 6.16 -12.84
C LYS A 129 -17.68 5.02 -13.34
N THR A 130 -17.11 3.87 -13.70
CA THR A 130 -17.87 2.72 -14.20
C THR A 130 -18.08 1.63 -13.16
N VAL A 131 -17.49 1.76 -11.96
CA VAL A 131 -17.59 0.74 -10.90
C VAL A 131 -18.99 0.77 -10.27
N ARG A 132 -19.72 -0.35 -10.35
CA ARG A 132 -21.08 -0.50 -9.80
C ARG A 132 -21.08 -1.52 -8.67
N ILE A 133 -20.74 -1.05 -7.47
CA ILE A 133 -20.60 -1.89 -6.25
C ILE A 133 -21.90 -2.62 -5.90
N ASP A 134 -23.04 -1.99 -6.19
CA ASP A 134 -24.39 -2.52 -6.00
C ASP A 134 -24.69 -3.74 -6.89
N GLN A 135 -23.96 -3.91 -8.00
CA GLN A 135 -24.14 -5.03 -8.91
C GLN A 135 -23.33 -6.28 -8.53
N ILE A 136 -22.47 -6.20 -7.52
CA ILE A 136 -21.74 -7.36 -7.01
C ILE A 136 -22.75 -8.32 -6.33
N PRO A 137 -22.76 -9.63 -6.66
CA PRO A 137 -23.64 -10.58 -6.00
C PRO A 137 -23.41 -10.68 -4.49
N ASP A 138 -24.41 -11.13 -3.73
CA ASP A 138 -24.30 -11.24 -2.27
C ASP A 138 -23.32 -12.34 -1.81
N GLU A 139 -23.18 -13.44 -2.55
CA GLU A 139 -22.31 -14.56 -2.16
C GLU A 139 -20.85 -14.13 -1.93
N PRO A 140 -20.18 -13.38 -2.84
CA PRO A 140 -18.87 -12.79 -2.55
C PRO A 140 -18.83 -11.92 -1.29
N VAL A 141 -19.86 -11.10 -1.06
CA VAL A 141 -19.95 -10.24 0.13
C VAL A 141 -20.05 -11.08 1.41
N LEU A 142 -20.88 -12.12 1.42
CA LEU A 142 -21.02 -13.05 2.56
C LEU A 142 -19.70 -13.78 2.85
N ARG A 143 -18.95 -14.18 1.81
CA ARG A 143 -17.65 -14.82 2.00
C ARG A 143 -16.62 -13.86 2.61
N ILE A 144 -16.60 -12.59 2.19
CA ILE A 144 -15.73 -11.60 2.83
C ILE A 144 -16.20 -11.35 4.28
N ARG A 145 -17.51 -11.27 4.53
CA ARG A 145 -18.07 -11.18 5.90
C ARG A 145 -17.62 -12.33 6.80
N ALA A 146 -17.40 -13.53 6.26
CA ALA A 146 -16.87 -14.65 7.03
C ALA A 146 -15.47 -14.38 7.59
N LEU A 147 -14.60 -13.64 6.89
CA LEU A 147 -13.29 -13.25 7.43
C LEU A 147 -13.43 -12.41 8.69
N PHE A 148 -14.36 -11.47 8.67
CA PHE A 148 -14.57 -10.49 9.74
C PHE A 148 -15.66 -10.89 10.73
N CYS A 149 -16.20 -12.11 10.68
CA CYS A 149 -17.24 -12.55 11.61
C CYS A 149 -16.72 -12.51 13.06
N ALA A 150 -17.43 -11.86 13.98
CA ALA A 150 -16.95 -11.79 15.37
C ALA A 150 -16.96 -13.16 16.07
N ASP A 151 -17.90 -14.03 15.68
CA ASP A 151 -18.11 -15.36 16.27
C ASP A 151 -17.41 -16.46 15.46
N PRO A 152 -17.05 -17.60 16.09
CA PRO A 152 -16.55 -18.78 15.39
C PRO A 152 -17.49 -19.27 14.29
N ILE A 153 -16.94 -19.75 13.17
CA ILE A 153 -17.73 -20.16 12.00
C ILE A 153 -17.82 -21.68 11.88
N ASP A 154 -19.05 -22.17 11.72
CA ASP A 154 -19.31 -23.54 11.29
C ASP A 154 -19.21 -23.65 9.75
N PRO A 155 -18.27 -24.43 9.20
CA PRO A 155 -18.09 -24.57 7.76
C PRO A 155 -19.33 -25.13 7.03
N ASP A 156 -20.22 -25.85 7.71
CA ASP A 156 -21.40 -26.45 7.07
C ASP A 156 -22.59 -25.48 7.01
N SER A 157 -22.62 -24.46 7.87
CA SER A 157 -23.74 -23.51 7.97
C SER A 157 -23.35 -22.03 7.87
N TRP A 158 -22.09 -21.74 7.52
CA TRP A 158 -21.49 -20.41 7.55
C TRP A 158 -22.32 -19.31 6.86
N ARG A 159 -22.97 -19.60 5.72
CA ARG A 159 -23.77 -18.60 4.98
C ARG A 159 -24.85 -17.97 5.85
N SER A 160 -25.59 -18.82 6.55
CA SER A 160 -26.68 -18.38 7.42
C SER A 160 -26.15 -17.60 8.63
N GLN A 161 -25.01 -18.01 9.18
CA GLN A 161 -24.37 -17.37 10.32
C GLN A 161 -23.89 -15.96 9.96
N VAL A 162 -23.07 -15.83 8.92
CA VAL A 162 -22.41 -14.56 8.57
C VAL A 162 -23.35 -13.51 7.99
N THR A 163 -24.54 -13.92 7.53
CA THR A 163 -25.56 -12.99 7.01
C THR A 163 -26.01 -12.00 8.10
N TYR A 164 -26.13 -12.46 9.35
CA TYR A 164 -26.65 -11.66 10.45
C TYR A 164 -25.65 -11.43 11.59
N ALA A 165 -24.54 -12.18 11.63
CA ALA A 165 -23.54 -12.01 12.65
C ALA A 165 -22.89 -10.61 12.62
N PRO A 166 -22.54 -10.04 13.79
CA PRO A 166 -21.72 -8.84 13.84
C PRO A 166 -20.34 -9.13 13.25
N THR A 167 -19.74 -8.09 12.69
CA THR A 167 -18.37 -8.12 12.17
C THR A 167 -17.41 -7.43 13.14
N THR A 168 -16.13 -7.80 13.09
CA THR A 168 -15.04 -7.14 13.83
C THR A 168 -14.74 -5.72 13.35
N LEU A 169 -15.43 -5.26 12.29
CA LEU A 169 -15.31 -3.94 11.69
C LEU A 169 -16.48 -3.01 12.05
N ASP A 170 -17.57 -3.55 12.61
CA ASP A 170 -18.78 -2.78 12.87
C ASP A 170 -18.51 -1.61 13.83
N GLY A 171 -19.02 -0.43 13.46
CA GLY A 171 -18.84 0.82 14.20
C GLY A 171 -17.43 1.41 14.19
N LEU A 172 -16.46 0.80 13.50
CA LEU A 172 -15.07 1.27 13.43
C LEU A 172 -14.81 2.18 12.24
N ASN A 173 -13.80 3.04 12.37
CA ASN A 173 -13.20 3.77 11.26
C ASN A 173 -12.16 2.88 10.57
N VAL A 174 -12.46 2.44 9.35
CA VAL A 174 -11.65 1.51 8.56
C VAL A 174 -10.92 2.29 7.47
N LEU A 175 -9.59 2.26 7.48
CA LEU A 175 -8.77 2.79 6.40
C LEU A 175 -8.30 1.66 5.49
N VAL A 176 -8.66 1.71 4.22
CA VAL A 176 -8.12 0.83 3.18
C VAL A 176 -6.89 1.48 2.56
N VAL A 177 -5.80 0.74 2.43
CA VAL A 177 -4.56 1.25 1.82
C VAL A 177 -4.20 0.43 0.60
N ASP A 178 -4.05 1.11 -0.52
CA ASP A 178 -3.52 0.57 -1.77
C ASP A 178 -2.12 1.16 -2.02
N GLU A 179 -1.33 0.58 -2.93
CA GLU A 179 0.05 1.02 -3.10
C GLU A 179 0.21 2.21 -4.03
N THR A 180 -0.46 2.22 -5.19
CA THR A 180 -0.29 3.26 -6.22
C THR A 180 -1.62 3.61 -6.87
N MET A 181 -1.86 4.90 -7.06
CA MET A 181 -3.02 5.38 -7.80
C MET A 181 -2.77 5.34 -9.32
N VAL A 182 -3.38 4.38 -10.02
CA VAL A 182 -3.44 4.40 -11.50
C VAL A 182 -4.77 4.99 -11.95
N SER A 183 -5.86 4.21 -11.89
CA SER A 183 -7.22 4.69 -12.13
C SER A 183 -8.04 4.86 -10.85
N GLY A 184 -7.50 4.41 -9.72
CA GLY A 184 -8.18 4.36 -8.43
C GLY A 184 -9.37 3.39 -8.32
N ALA A 185 -9.67 2.62 -9.35
CA ALA A 185 -10.79 1.67 -9.36
C ALA A 185 -10.65 0.57 -8.28
N THR A 186 -9.44 0.05 -8.04
CA THR A 186 -9.19 -0.99 -7.03
C THR A 186 -9.59 -0.52 -5.63
N LEU A 187 -9.10 0.65 -5.21
CA LEU A 187 -9.43 1.24 -3.91
C LEU A 187 -10.93 1.55 -3.79
N GLN A 188 -11.57 2.04 -4.86
CA GLN A 188 -13.01 2.27 -4.90
C GLN A 188 -13.82 0.97 -4.75
N ILE A 189 -13.37 -0.12 -5.39
CA ILE A 189 -13.97 -1.45 -5.25
C ILE A 189 -13.83 -1.96 -3.82
N ALA A 190 -12.63 -1.89 -3.26
CA ALA A 190 -12.35 -2.38 -1.91
C ALA A 190 -13.16 -1.63 -0.84
N THR A 191 -13.16 -0.30 -0.88
CA THR A 191 -13.92 0.54 0.07
C THR A 191 -15.43 0.31 -0.05
N GLY A 192 -15.95 0.20 -1.27
CA GLY A 192 -17.37 -0.09 -1.53
C GLY A 192 -17.78 -1.49 -1.06
N LEU A 193 -16.96 -2.51 -1.33
CA LEU A 193 -17.18 -3.88 -0.84
C LEU A 193 -17.21 -3.93 0.69
N LEU A 194 -16.23 -3.29 1.34
CA LEU A 194 -16.17 -3.25 2.80
C LEU A 194 -17.37 -2.53 3.42
N SER A 195 -17.89 -1.49 2.75
CA SER A 195 -19.12 -0.82 3.17
C SER A 195 -20.36 -1.73 3.08
N ARG A 196 -20.37 -2.72 2.18
CA ARG A 196 -21.41 -3.78 2.16
C ARG A 196 -21.15 -4.88 3.19
N VAL A 197 -19.89 -5.20 3.43
CA VAL A 197 -19.46 -6.22 4.39
C VAL A 197 -19.73 -5.79 5.82
N ALA A 198 -19.49 -4.54 6.18
CA ALA A 198 -19.75 -3.98 7.52
C ALA A 198 -20.48 -2.64 7.38
N PRO A 199 -21.82 -2.64 7.22
CA PRO A 199 -22.58 -1.42 6.91
C PRO A 199 -22.50 -0.31 7.94
N THR A 200 -22.08 -0.63 9.18
CA THR A 200 -21.92 0.34 10.25
C THR A 200 -20.49 0.88 10.36
N ALA A 201 -19.53 0.30 9.63
CA ALA A 201 -18.17 0.78 9.57
C ALA A 201 -18.08 2.05 8.71
N ARG A 202 -17.16 2.96 9.07
CA ARG A 202 -16.83 4.14 8.26
C ARG A 202 -15.60 3.84 7.45
N VAL A 203 -15.78 3.59 6.15
CA VAL A 203 -14.69 3.13 5.29
C VAL A 203 -14.15 4.28 4.46
N SER A 204 -12.83 4.49 4.54
CA SER A 204 -12.07 5.43 3.70
C SER A 204 -10.90 4.73 3.02
N GLY A 205 -10.26 5.40 2.07
CA GLY A 205 -9.15 4.85 1.31
C GLY A 205 -8.02 5.85 1.07
N THR A 206 -6.79 5.36 1.05
CA THR A 206 -5.60 6.13 0.66
C THR A 206 -4.58 5.30 -0.13
N TYR A 207 -3.57 5.97 -0.68
CA TYR A 207 -2.45 5.34 -1.39
C TYR A 207 -1.13 5.59 -0.68
N PHE A 208 -0.24 4.58 -0.72
CA PHE A 208 1.12 4.73 -0.21
C PHE A 208 2.00 5.62 -1.10
N TRP A 209 2.12 5.29 -2.39
CA TRP A 209 3.13 5.88 -3.27
C TRP A 209 2.75 7.30 -3.68
N ARG A 210 3.65 8.27 -3.42
CA ARG A 210 3.42 9.70 -3.66
C ARG A 210 4.26 10.29 -4.79
N ASP A 211 4.84 9.46 -5.67
CA ASP A 211 5.54 10.00 -6.84
C ASP A 211 4.52 10.49 -7.87
N THR A 212 4.73 11.71 -8.35
CA THR A 212 3.81 12.38 -9.29
C THR A 212 4.35 12.41 -10.72
N THR A 213 5.49 11.77 -10.99
CA THR A 213 5.98 11.66 -12.36
C THR A 213 4.99 10.85 -13.20
N SER A 214 4.93 11.10 -14.51
CA SER A 214 4.06 10.39 -15.44
C SER A 214 4.83 10.01 -16.71
N ARG A 215 4.44 8.90 -17.35
CA ARG A 215 4.96 8.45 -18.65
C ARG A 215 3.85 8.25 -19.65
N THR A 216 4.14 8.42 -20.94
CA THR A 216 3.21 8.10 -22.02
C THR A 216 3.62 6.78 -22.67
N VAL A 217 2.76 5.77 -22.60
CA VAL A 217 2.99 4.45 -23.22
C VAL A 217 1.81 4.15 -24.14
N GLY A 218 2.08 3.93 -25.43
CA GLY A 218 1.03 3.60 -26.41
C GLY A 218 -0.07 4.66 -26.53
N GLY A 219 0.23 5.93 -26.25
CA GLY A 219 -0.75 7.04 -26.27
C GLY A 219 -1.56 7.23 -24.99
N ALA A 220 -1.36 6.40 -23.96
CA ALA A 220 -1.97 6.54 -22.64
C ALA A 220 -0.97 7.07 -21.60
N THR A 221 -1.41 8.00 -20.75
CA THR A 221 -0.63 8.48 -19.60
C THR A 221 -0.71 7.47 -18.46
N GLN A 222 0.44 7.08 -17.92
CA GLN A 222 0.61 6.16 -16.79
C GLN A 222 1.47 6.83 -15.70
N PRO A 223 1.42 6.36 -14.44
CA PRO A 223 2.40 6.76 -13.43
C PRO A 223 3.81 6.55 -13.94
N GLY A 224 4.68 7.51 -13.65
CA GLY A 224 6.03 7.56 -14.16
C GLY A 224 6.93 6.55 -13.45
N THR A 225 6.60 6.20 -12.21
CA THR A 225 7.24 5.12 -11.44
C THR A 225 6.22 4.40 -10.57
N VAL A 226 6.58 3.21 -10.11
CA VAL A 226 5.88 2.44 -9.09
C VAL A 226 6.88 2.00 -8.02
N PRO A 227 6.44 1.50 -6.86
CA PRO A 227 7.36 1.02 -5.83
C PRO A 227 8.27 -0.13 -6.29
N VAL A 228 9.45 -0.27 -5.67
CA VAL A 228 10.53 -1.21 -6.04
C VAL A 228 10.17 -2.69 -5.82
N TRP A 229 9.09 -2.97 -5.11
CA TRP A 229 8.58 -4.34 -5.01
C TRP A 229 7.88 -4.82 -6.27
N TYR A 230 7.61 -3.94 -7.24
CA TYR A 230 7.22 -4.37 -8.57
C TYR A 230 8.45 -4.72 -9.39
N PRO A 231 8.38 -5.78 -10.22
CA PRO A 231 9.38 -5.96 -11.26
C PRO A 231 9.35 -4.70 -12.14
N GLY A 232 10.51 -4.04 -12.29
CA GLY A 232 10.64 -3.09 -13.39
C GLY A 232 10.48 -3.83 -14.72
N GLU A 233 10.15 -3.09 -15.78
CA GLU A 233 10.26 -3.63 -17.14
C GLU A 233 11.75 -3.83 -17.44
N THR A 234 12.16 -5.03 -17.87
CA THR A 234 13.47 -5.17 -18.52
C THR A 234 13.50 -4.30 -19.78
N THR A 235 14.69 -4.02 -20.33
CA THR A 235 14.82 -3.35 -21.64
C THR A 235 14.11 -4.09 -22.78
N THR A 236 13.68 -5.34 -22.57
CA THR A 236 12.92 -6.17 -23.50
C THR A 236 11.42 -6.27 -23.18
N GLY A 237 10.94 -5.64 -22.10
CA GLY A 237 9.53 -5.63 -21.71
C GLY A 237 9.03 -6.90 -21.01
N GLU A 238 9.94 -7.74 -20.49
CA GLU A 238 9.57 -8.94 -19.73
C GLU A 238 9.39 -8.60 -18.25
N GLU A 239 8.29 -9.08 -17.64
CA GLU A 239 8.07 -8.99 -16.19
C GLU A 239 9.06 -9.90 -15.45
N VAL A 240 9.88 -9.31 -14.58
CA VAL A 240 10.91 -10.05 -13.84
C VAL A 240 10.31 -11.01 -12.80
N THR A 241 9.10 -10.76 -12.27
CA THR A 241 8.43 -11.68 -11.32
C THR A 241 6.90 -11.58 -11.38
N ILE A 242 6.18 -12.70 -11.41
CA ILE A 242 4.70 -12.75 -11.34
C ILE A 242 4.13 -12.66 -9.89
N TYR A 243 5.02 -12.71 -8.89
CA TYR A 243 4.68 -12.78 -7.48
C TYR A 243 4.68 -11.41 -6.80
N GLY A 244 3.84 -11.23 -5.77
CA GLY A 244 3.98 -10.11 -4.85
C GLY A 244 5.19 -10.31 -3.94
N ARG A 245 5.40 -9.42 -2.97
CA ARG A 245 6.47 -9.59 -1.98
C ARG A 245 5.89 -10.14 -0.67
N GLY A 246 6.39 -11.29 -0.24
CA GLY A 246 6.01 -12.00 0.98
C GLY A 246 4.73 -12.82 0.88
N VAL A 247 3.91 -12.61 -0.15
CA VAL A 247 2.70 -13.40 -0.44
C VAL A 247 2.43 -13.49 -1.94
N GLY A 248 1.78 -14.59 -2.32
CA GLY A 248 1.36 -14.87 -3.69
C GLY A 248 -0.07 -14.43 -3.96
N ASN A 249 -0.67 -15.03 -5.00
CA ASN A 249 -2.08 -14.87 -5.28
C ASN A 249 -2.94 -15.68 -4.30
N SER A 250 -4.26 -15.53 -4.40
CA SER A 250 -5.21 -16.41 -3.71
C SER A 250 -5.07 -17.86 -4.17
N SER A 251 -5.17 -18.81 -3.25
CA SER A 251 -5.13 -20.25 -3.56
C SER A 251 -6.04 -21.03 -2.62
N LEU A 252 -7.22 -21.43 -3.11
CA LEU A 252 -8.12 -22.31 -2.35
C LEU A 252 -7.45 -23.66 -2.06
N ALA A 253 -6.77 -24.24 -3.06
CA ALA A 253 -6.07 -25.50 -2.94
C ALA A 253 -5.05 -25.50 -1.79
N TYR A 254 -4.30 -24.41 -1.63
CA TYR A 254 -3.37 -24.24 -0.49
C TYR A 254 -4.11 -24.30 0.86
N TRP A 255 -5.18 -23.52 1.00
CA TRP A 255 -5.96 -23.48 2.25
C TRP A 255 -6.65 -24.81 2.56
N GLU A 256 -7.02 -25.60 1.54
CA GLU A 256 -7.60 -26.93 1.71
C GLU A 256 -6.61 -27.94 2.30
N GLN A 257 -5.31 -27.82 2.04
CA GLN A 257 -4.29 -28.76 2.58
C GLN A 257 -3.98 -28.55 4.07
N LEU A 258 -4.22 -27.37 4.62
CA LEU A 258 -3.88 -27.06 6.00
C LEU A 258 -4.83 -27.74 7.01
N PRO A 259 -4.40 -28.09 8.22
CA PRO A 259 -5.32 -28.58 9.24
C PRO A 259 -6.37 -27.52 9.58
N ALA A 260 -7.62 -27.95 9.77
CA ALA A 260 -8.71 -27.05 10.09
C ALA A 260 -8.51 -26.41 11.47
N ASN A 261 -8.47 -25.09 11.48
CA ASN A 261 -8.67 -24.25 12.65
C ASN A 261 -9.56 -23.07 12.23
N GLU A 262 -9.98 -22.25 13.18
CA GLU A 262 -10.90 -21.12 12.91
C GLU A 262 -10.42 -20.22 11.77
N GLN A 263 -9.14 -19.83 11.76
CA GLN A 263 -8.59 -18.97 10.71
C GLN A 263 -8.53 -19.69 9.35
N VAL A 264 -8.14 -20.97 9.33
CA VAL A 264 -8.08 -21.76 8.09
C VAL A 264 -9.48 -21.97 7.51
N ILE A 265 -10.49 -22.20 8.35
CA ILE A 265 -11.90 -22.31 7.92
C ILE A 265 -12.35 -21.02 7.23
N ARG A 266 -12.08 -19.87 7.85
CA ARG A 266 -12.37 -18.54 7.26
C ARG A 266 -11.64 -18.33 5.95
N ASN A 267 -10.34 -18.66 5.91
CA ASN A 267 -9.53 -18.53 4.71
C ASN A 267 -10.02 -19.44 3.58
N ARG A 268 -10.53 -20.64 3.86
CA ARG A 268 -11.16 -21.52 2.85
C ARG A 268 -12.44 -20.91 2.28
N ILE A 269 -13.33 -20.42 3.14
CA ILE A 269 -14.58 -19.79 2.73
C ILE A 269 -14.31 -18.56 1.84
N ALA A 270 -13.33 -17.76 2.22
CA ALA A 270 -12.99 -16.50 1.57
C ALA A 270 -11.73 -16.60 0.68
N ALA A 271 -11.33 -17.79 0.24
CA ALA A 271 -10.03 -18.01 -0.37
C ALA A 271 -9.74 -17.08 -1.55
N PHE A 272 -10.76 -16.69 -2.32
CA PHE A 272 -10.61 -15.77 -3.45
C PHE A 272 -10.11 -14.36 -3.06
N VAL A 273 -10.29 -13.91 -1.81
CA VAL A 273 -9.80 -12.62 -1.29
C VAL A 273 -8.69 -12.76 -0.24
N VAL A 274 -8.13 -13.96 -0.04
CA VAL A 274 -7.04 -14.19 0.90
C VAL A 274 -5.82 -14.70 0.15
N SER A 275 -4.73 -13.93 0.18
CA SER A 275 -3.47 -14.34 -0.43
C SER A 275 -2.88 -15.54 0.30
N ALA A 276 -2.40 -16.52 -0.45
CA ALA A 276 -1.57 -17.58 0.10
C ALA A 276 -0.11 -17.12 0.19
N PRO A 277 0.69 -17.65 1.14
CA PRO A 277 2.14 -17.50 1.07
C PRO A 277 2.66 -18.09 -0.25
N HIS A 278 3.86 -17.72 -0.67
CA HIS A 278 4.51 -18.43 -1.77
C HIS A 278 4.63 -19.90 -1.40
N HIS A 279 4.21 -20.75 -2.33
CA HIS A 279 4.19 -22.19 -2.15
C HIS A 279 4.40 -22.89 -3.48
N ASN A 280 4.96 -24.09 -3.42
CA ASN A 280 5.01 -24.99 -4.56
C ASN A 280 3.57 -25.43 -4.89
N PRO A 281 3.09 -25.27 -6.13
CA PRO A 281 1.70 -25.60 -6.49
C PRO A 281 1.38 -27.11 -6.45
N GLU A 282 2.39 -27.97 -6.47
CA GLU A 282 2.23 -29.43 -6.42
C GLU A 282 2.36 -29.98 -5.00
N THR A 283 3.35 -29.49 -4.22
CA THR A 283 3.62 -30.00 -2.87
C THR A 283 3.04 -29.14 -1.76
N PHE A 284 2.60 -27.91 -2.06
CA PHE A 284 2.14 -26.89 -1.11
C PHE A 284 3.15 -26.46 -0.05
N GLU A 285 4.40 -26.89 -0.18
CA GLU A 285 5.51 -26.47 0.67
C GLU A 285 5.79 -24.99 0.46
N HIS A 286 6.13 -24.30 1.55
CA HIS A 286 6.46 -22.88 1.51
C HIS A 286 7.69 -22.62 0.63
N LEU A 287 7.59 -21.61 -0.24
CA LEU A 287 8.71 -21.09 -1.01
C LEU A 287 9.18 -19.78 -0.39
N PRO A 288 10.49 -19.61 -0.13
CA PRO A 288 11.02 -18.34 0.36
C PRO A 288 10.88 -17.22 -0.68
N ASP A 289 10.91 -15.98 -0.21
CA ASP A 289 10.90 -14.78 -1.04
C ASP A 289 12.09 -13.89 -0.67
N GLU A 290 13.22 -14.13 -1.31
CA GLU A 290 14.48 -13.41 -1.06
C GLU A 290 14.33 -11.90 -1.29
N LEU A 291 13.51 -11.48 -2.25
CA LEU A 291 13.28 -10.07 -2.53
C LEU A 291 12.44 -9.41 -1.43
N ALA A 292 11.50 -10.14 -0.83
CA ALA A 292 10.78 -9.62 0.34
C ALA A 292 11.71 -9.48 1.56
N ASP A 293 12.63 -10.42 1.75
CA ASP A 293 13.60 -10.35 2.84
C ASP A 293 14.61 -9.22 2.64
N GLN A 294 15.12 -9.04 1.42
CA GLN A 294 15.95 -7.89 1.03
C GLN A 294 15.20 -6.57 1.23
N LEU A 295 13.93 -6.48 0.83
CA LEU A 295 13.14 -5.26 1.02
C LEU A 295 12.95 -4.93 2.51
N LYS A 296 12.69 -5.93 3.36
CA LYS A 296 12.60 -5.72 4.81
C LYS A 296 13.94 -5.25 5.40
N ALA A 297 15.05 -5.79 4.93
CA ALA A 297 16.39 -5.36 5.33
C ALA A 297 16.64 -3.89 4.94
N ASP A 298 16.32 -3.52 3.70
CA ASP A 298 16.41 -2.15 3.20
C ASP A 298 15.52 -1.17 3.98
N ILE A 299 14.30 -1.58 4.34
CA ILE A 299 13.38 -0.77 5.18
C ILE A 299 13.99 -0.54 6.57
N ALA A 300 14.56 -1.59 7.18
CA ALA A 300 15.22 -1.47 8.47
C ALA A 300 16.47 -0.58 8.38
N GLN A 301 17.25 -0.70 7.29
CA GLN A 301 18.40 0.16 7.03
C GLN A 301 17.97 1.61 6.85
N LEU A 302 16.92 1.88 6.05
CA LEU A 302 16.38 3.22 5.87
C LEU A 302 15.92 3.84 7.19
N ALA A 303 15.26 3.04 8.05
CA ALA A 303 14.82 3.49 9.37
C ALA A 303 16.00 3.81 10.29
N SER A 304 17.09 3.05 10.20
CA SER A 304 18.35 3.31 10.90
C SER A 304 19.01 4.59 10.40
N ASP A 305 19.07 4.76 9.08
CA ASP A 305 19.73 5.90 8.43
C ASP A 305 18.99 7.20 8.69
N TYR A 306 17.65 7.18 8.63
CA TYR A 306 16.85 8.32 9.04
C TYR A 306 17.11 8.72 10.49
N ARG A 307 17.10 7.75 11.42
CA ARG A 307 17.41 8.01 12.84
C ARG A 307 18.81 8.56 13.04
N GLY A 308 19.77 8.10 12.24
CA GLY A 308 21.15 8.59 12.21
C GLY A 308 21.33 9.94 11.51
N GLY A 309 20.26 10.54 10.97
CA GLY A 309 20.31 11.79 10.23
C GLY A 309 20.99 11.68 8.86
N ARG A 310 21.09 10.46 8.30
CA ARG A 310 21.69 10.14 6.99
C ARG A 310 20.72 10.26 5.82
N VAL A 311 19.42 10.35 6.07
CA VAL A 311 18.38 10.54 5.04
C VAL A 311 17.49 11.71 5.44
N LEU A 312 17.25 12.62 4.50
CA LEU A 312 16.38 13.77 4.74
C LEU A 312 14.89 13.35 4.68
N ARG A 313 14.14 13.62 5.75
CA ARG A 313 12.67 13.61 5.70
C ARG A 313 12.18 14.95 5.18
N ARG A 314 11.35 14.87 4.14
CA ARG A 314 10.50 15.99 3.69
C ARG A 314 9.08 15.71 4.20
N PRO A 315 8.62 16.41 5.25
CA PRO A 315 7.28 16.20 5.77
C PRO A 315 6.23 16.41 4.66
N SER A 316 5.15 15.65 4.72
CA SER A 316 4.02 15.84 3.83
C SER A 316 3.44 17.24 4.02
N ALA A 317 3.18 17.93 2.91
CA ALA A 317 2.51 19.24 2.91
C ALA A 317 1.06 19.16 3.43
N ASP A 318 0.51 17.96 3.56
CA ASP A 318 -0.83 17.75 4.12
C ASP A 318 -0.83 17.69 5.66
N ARG A 319 0.35 17.69 6.30
CA ARG A 319 0.46 17.86 7.76
C ARG A 319 0.15 19.32 8.13
N PRO A 320 -0.47 19.58 9.30
CA PRO A 320 -0.71 20.95 9.77
C PRO A 320 0.60 21.76 9.84
N ASP A 321 0.58 23.01 9.37
CA ASP A 321 1.76 23.88 9.19
C ASP A 321 2.67 23.96 10.44
N ASP A 322 2.09 23.91 11.65
CA ASP A 322 2.84 23.98 12.92
C ASP A 322 3.85 22.83 13.12
N ASN A 323 3.58 21.66 12.54
CA ASN A 323 4.46 20.48 12.66
C ASN A 323 5.60 20.49 11.63
N PHE A 324 5.47 21.25 10.54
CA PHE A 324 6.44 21.24 9.45
C PHE A 324 7.81 21.75 9.93
N ASP A 325 7.80 22.92 10.55
CA ASP A 325 8.99 23.55 11.12
C ASP A 325 9.65 22.68 12.19
N GLU A 326 8.86 22.09 13.09
CA GLU A 326 9.39 21.21 14.14
C GLU A 326 10.03 19.96 13.55
N ALA A 327 9.42 19.36 12.52
CA ALA A 327 9.97 18.20 11.83
C ALA A 327 11.27 18.53 11.06
N VAL A 328 11.41 19.74 10.53
CA VAL A 328 12.68 20.22 9.93
C VAL A 328 13.73 20.46 11.02
N ARG A 329 13.37 21.17 12.11
CA ARG A 329 14.28 21.43 13.24
C ARG A 329 14.74 20.17 13.95
N ALA A 330 13.88 19.16 14.07
CA ALA A 330 14.23 17.85 14.64
C ALA A 330 15.35 17.14 13.86
N GLN A 331 15.51 17.48 12.57
CA GLN A 331 16.60 17.00 11.73
C GLN A 331 17.84 17.90 11.83
N GLY A 332 17.87 18.84 12.76
CA GLY A 332 18.97 19.80 12.97
C GLY A 332 19.21 20.69 11.76
N LEU A 333 18.14 21.12 11.10
CA LEU A 333 18.11 22.11 10.02
C LEU A 333 17.27 23.31 10.46
N ASP A 334 17.65 24.51 10.05
CA ASP A 334 16.70 25.61 10.01
C ASP A 334 15.91 25.59 8.69
N PHE A 335 14.87 26.41 8.61
CA PHE A 335 13.98 26.43 7.45
C PHE A 335 14.69 26.94 6.18
N GLU A 336 15.62 27.90 6.32
CA GLU A 336 16.37 28.46 5.18
C GLU A 336 17.31 27.41 4.56
N ASP A 337 18.03 26.66 5.41
CA ASP A 337 18.88 25.55 5.01
C ASP A 337 18.07 24.45 4.31
N PHE A 338 16.87 24.16 4.81
CA PHE A 338 15.97 23.19 4.19
C PHE A 338 15.49 23.63 2.80
N VAL A 339 15.06 24.90 2.65
CA VAL A 339 14.66 25.46 1.35
C VAL A 339 15.84 25.44 0.38
N ALA A 340 17.04 25.85 0.82
CA ALA A 340 18.24 25.82 -0.02
C ALA A 340 18.62 24.41 -0.48
N LEU A 341 18.44 23.39 0.38
CA LEU A 341 18.61 21.98 0.02
C LEU A 341 17.54 21.52 -0.99
N ASN A 342 16.29 21.96 -0.82
CA ASN A 342 15.19 21.60 -1.69
C ASN A 342 15.31 22.21 -3.09
N ASP A 343 15.58 23.50 -3.18
CA ASP A 343 15.72 24.24 -4.44
C ASP A 343 16.93 23.74 -5.24
N ARG A 344 18.05 23.49 -4.56
CA ARG A 344 19.25 22.93 -5.21
C ARG A 344 18.98 21.56 -5.82
N TRP A 345 18.24 20.69 -5.15
CA TRP A 345 17.89 19.38 -5.70
C TRP A 345 16.87 19.48 -6.83
N ALA A 346 15.90 20.40 -6.74
CA ALA A 346 14.99 20.66 -7.86
C ALA A 346 15.77 21.14 -9.11
N ASP A 347 16.79 21.97 -8.94
CA ASP A 347 17.66 22.42 -10.00
C ASP A 347 18.55 21.30 -10.58
N GLU A 348 19.12 20.44 -9.73
CA GLU A 348 19.95 19.30 -10.15
C GLU A 348 19.11 18.28 -10.94
N ILE A 349 17.92 17.94 -10.46
CA ILE A 349 16.96 17.09 -11.17
C ILE A 349 16.54 17.74 -12.49
N SER A 350 16.21 19.04 -12.49
CA SER A 350 15.81 19.74 -13.71
C SER A 350 16.92 19.73 -14.77
N LYS A 351 18.18 19.86 -14.35
CA LYS A 351 19.36 19.77 -15.23
C LYS A 351 19.58 18.35 -15.74
N GLN A 352 19.34 17.32 -14.94
CA GLN A 352 19.44 15.93 -15.37
C GLN A 352 18.35 15.59 -16.40
N ILE A 353 17.13 16.06 -16.18
CA ILE A 353 16.01 15.91 -17.15
C ILE A 353 16.32 16.62 -18.47
N ALA A 354 16.91 17.81 -18.44
CA ALA A 354 17.24 18.56 -19.65
C ALA A 354 18.38 17.93 -20.49
N ASN A 355 19.18 17.03 -19.89
CA ASN A 355 20.33 16.40 -20.52
C ASN A 355 20.12 14.91 -20.85
N ALA A 356 18.95 14.35 -20.50
CA ALA A 356 18.51 12.99 -20.83
C ALA A 356 17.52 13.05 -22.01
#